data_AF-A0A507BBV3-F1
#
_entry.id   AF-A0A507BBV3-F1
#
_cell.length_a   1.000
_cell.length_b   1.000
_cell.length_c   1.000
_cell.angle_alpha   90.00
_cell.angle_beta   90.00
_cell.angle_gamma   90.00
#
_symmetry.space_group_name_H-M   'P 1'
#
loop_
_entity.id
_entity.type
_entity.pdbx_description
1 polymer ?
#
loop_
_entity_poly.entity_id
_entity_poly.type
_entity_poly.pdbx_seq_one_letter_code
_entity_poly.pdbx_strand_id
1 'polypeptide(L)'
;MARDYMGVVVNIRREGISGISRCVMLVLLHYSPGAQLIDFMSSGHSLLETGHFADLVVKCKQKEWKLHRAILCMGSKWFEKALTGDFMEARSNEITLHEVDPELFSWVVNYIYGNEVTLGSEDANTFALEVIRQWKRADYFVLNNLEDNIRTALCDHFHEIGHVVQWRKLQDEETDALDEDYLSSLAQAMEEAFEHSSRCSVVEDAFATLVKSSSWWVLAQEEVTSMIEKYPGLATKVIRSLMKDFRLEELIKDVPHRCAGTPCVKLGSQQLQTQAHSMPTAQTFAARSPYITSVKTIANCQSCHEKKVALDRMKKHH
;
A
#
# COMPACT_ATOMS: atom_id res chain seq x y z
N MET A 1 32.44 -39.59 -5.41
CA MET A 1 33.24 -38.98 -4.33
C MET A 1 32.59 -37.65 -3.99
N ALA A 2 32.29 -37.46 -2.71
CA ALA A 2 31.48 -36.38 -2.16
C ALA A 2 31.98 -34.98 -2.57
N ARG A 3 31.04 -34.08 -2.86
CA ARG A 3 31.30 -32.64 -2.83
C ARG A 3 30.64 -32.12 -1.56
N ASP A 4 31.49 -31.72 -0.62
CA ASP A 4 31.13 -31.13 0.66
C ASP A 4 30.41 -29.79 0.43
N TYR A 5 29.14 -29.72 0.81
CA TYR A 5 28.49 -28.45 1.09
C TYR A 5 28.94 -28.01 2.49
N MET A 6 29.88 -27.06 2.55
CA MET A 6 30.11 -26.30 3.78
C MET A 6 28.86 -25.47 4.06
N GLY A 7 27.94 -26.03 4.85
CA GLY A 7 26.87 -25.28 5.48
C GLY A 7 27.48 -24.25 6.43
N VAL A 8 27.16 -22.97 6.20
CA VAL A 8 27.42 -21.92 7.17
C VAL A 8 26.52 -22.19 8.37
N VAL A 9 27.06 -22.88 9.37
CA VAL A 9 26.45 -23.00 10.69
C VAL A 9 26.59 -21.63 11.35
N VAL A 10 25.57 -20.78 11.22
CA VAL A 10 25.46 -19.57 12.03
C VAL A 10 25.24 -20.01 13.47
N ASN A 11 26.32 -20.01 14.24
CA ASN A 11 26.32 -20.35 15.65
C ASN A 11 25.76 -19.16 16.44
N ILE A 12 24.43 -19.07 16.51
CA ILE A 12 23.76 -18.11 17.38
C ILE A 12 24.01 -18.56 18.82
N ARG A 13 24.96 -17.90 19.50
CA ARG A 13 25.12 -18.02 20.96
C ARG A 13 23.81 -17.59 21.61
N ARG A 14 23.13 -18.57 22.21
CA ARG A 14 21.96 -18.37 23.06
C ARG A 14 22.39 -17.81 24.40
N GLU A 15 22.09 -16.55 24.66
CA GLU A 15 21.73 -16.13 26.02
C GLU A 15 20.48 -15.25 25.95
N GLY A 16 19.39 -15.74 26.54
CA GLY A 16 18.35 -14.87 27.11
C GLY A 16 17.11 -14.52 26.28
N ILE A 17 16.40 -15.47 25.64
CA ILE A 17 14.96 -15.27 25.35
C ILE A 17 14.19 -16.58 25.60
N SER A 18 13.60 -16.68 26.79
CA SER A 18 12.62 -17.70 27.15
C SER A 18 11.25 -17.31 26.56
N GLY A 19 10.71 -18.07 25.59
CA GLY A 19 9.29 -17.96 25.29
C GLY A 19 8.78 -18.20 23.87
N ILE A 20 9.50 -18.87 22.97
CA ILE A 20 8.91 -19.29 21.68
C ILE A 20 8.73 -20.82 21.69
N SER A 21 7.46 -21.22 21.61
CA SER A 21 7.01 -22.61 21.71
C SER A 21 7.62 -23.50 20.62
N ARG A 22 8.08 -24.71 21.01
CA ARG A 22 8.72 -25.75 20.17
C ARG A 22 7.84 -26.29 19.02
N CYS A 23 6.62 -25.78 18.84
CA CYS A 23 5.69 -26.25 17.79
C CYS A 23 5.89 -25.58 16.42
N VAL A 24 6.55 -24.43 16.31
CA VAL A 24 6.69 -23.71 15.01
C VAL A 24 7.88 -24.21 14.19
N MET A 25 8.89 -24.83 14.82
CA MET A 25 10.11 -25.30 14.14
C MET A 25 9.92 -26.61 13.34
N LEU A 26 8.82 -27.35 13.56
CA LEU A 26 8.66 -28.72 13.05
C LEU A 26 7.69 -28.86 11.87
N VAL A 27 7.08 -27.77 11.41
CA VAL A 27 6.16 -27.78 10.25
C VAL A 27 6.89 -27.49 8.93
N LEU A 28 8.16 -27.06 8.95
CA LEU A 28 8.89 -26.63 7.75
C LEU A 28 9.72 -27.71 7.03
N LEU A 29 9.72 -28.98 7.47
CA LEU A 29 10.62 -29.99 6.89
C LEU A 29 9.98 -31.06 6.00
N HIS A 30 8.65 -31.12 5.85
CA HIS A 30 8.04 -32.16 5.00
C HIS A 30 6.79 -31.69 4.25
N TYR A 31 6.96 -30.81 3.26
CA TYR A 31 6.25 -30.81 1.98
C TYR A 31 6.73 -29.61 1.15
N SER A 32 7.58 -29.81 0.14
CA SER A 32 7.87 -28.75 -0.84
C SER A 32 7.48 -29.21 -2.23
N PRO A 33 6.37 -28.69 -2.78
CA PRO A 33 6.07 -28.76 -4.21
C PRO A 33 7.12 -28.06 -5.10
N GLY A 34 8.13 -27.41 -4.52
CA GLY A 34 9.08 -26.53 -5.20
C GLY A 34 10.20 -27.21 -6.00
N ALA A 35 10.42 -28.52 -5.87
CA ALA A 35 11.53 -29.19 -6.54
C ALA A 35 11.39 -29.21 -8.08
N GLN A 36 10.17 -29.14 -8.62
CA GLN A 36 9.93 -29.07 -10.07
C GLN A 36 9.99 -27.63 -10.64
N LEU A 37 9.89 -26.62 -9.77
CA LEU A 37 10.02 -25.20 -10.14
C LEU A 37 11.49 -24.76 -10.24
N ILE A 38 12.37 -25.33 -9.41
CA ILE A 38 13.81 -25.00 -9.39
C ILE A 38 14.52 -25.43 -10.69
N ASP A 39 14.14 -26.57 -11.28
CA ASP A 39 14.75 -27.07 -12.53
C ASP A 39 14.38 -26.20 -13.76
N PHE A 40 13.17 -25.62 -13.79
CA PHE A 40 12.79 -24.68 -14.86
C PHE A 40 13.57 -23.36 -14.75
N MET A 41 13.74 -22.83 -13.53
CA MET A 41 14.47 -21.57 -13.28
C MET A 41 15.96 -21.69 -13.66
N SER A 42 16.60 -22.83 -13.40
CA SER A 42 17.99 -23.05 -13.83
C SER A 42 18.13 -23.21 -15.35
N SER A 43 17.10 -23.72 -16.03
CA SER A 43 17.11 -23.95 -17.48
C SER A 43 16.90 -22.66 -18.27
N GLY A 44 16.07 -21.73 -17.76
CA GLY A 44 15.82 -20.44 -18.39
C GLY A 44 17.09 -19.58 -18.47
N HIS A 45 17.86 -19.49 -17.38
CA HIS A 45 19.11 -18.73 -17.34
C HIS A 45 20.07 -19.10 -18.49
N SER A 46 20.32 -20.39 -18.68
CA SER A 46 21.22 -20.89 -19.72
C SER A 46 20.73 -20.57 -21.14
N LEU A 47 19.41 -20.60 -21.37
CA LEU A 47 18.83 -20.23 -22.66
C LEU A 47 19.00 -18.73 -22.96
N LEU A 48 18.89 -17.87 -21.94
CA LEU A 48 19.13 -16.44 -22.08
C LEU A 48 20.58 -16.12 -22.44
N GLU A 49 21.54 -16.76 -21.78
CA GLU A 49 22.98 -16.53 -22.03
C GLU A 49 23.44 -17.05 -23.39
N THR A 50 22.99 -18.25 -23.76
CA THR A 50 23.44 -18.92 -24.99
C THR A 50 22.68 -18.48 -26.23
N GLY A 51 21.41 -18.08 -26.08
CA GLY A 51 20.50 -17.80 -27.19
C GLY A 51 20.17 -19.03 -28.06
N HIS A 52 20.44 -20.24 -27.57
CA HIS A 52 20.14 -21.47 -28.29
C HIS A 52 18.64 -21.63 -28.53
N PHE A 53 18.23 -21.82 -29.79
CA PHE A 53 16.83 -21.91 -30.23
C PHE A 53 16.03 -20.61 -30.12
N ALA A 54 16.71 -19.46 -29.96
CA ALA A 54 16.05 -18.17 -30.02
C ALA A 54 15.36 -17.97 -31.39
N ASP A 55 14.08 -17.59 -31.34
CA ASP A 55 13.18 -17.40 -32.47
C ASP A 55 12.67 -15.95 -32.56
N LEU A 56 13.21 -15.05 -31.74
CA LEU A 56 12.90 -13.63 -31.70
C LEU A 56 14.15 -12.79 -31.48
N VAL A 57 14.23 -11.67 -32.18
CA VAL A 57 15.21 -10.62 -31.91
C VAL A 57 14.51 -9.41 -31.31
N VAL A 58 14.97 -8.95 -30.13
CA VAL A 58 14.50 -7.69 -29.54
C VAL A 58 15.62 -6.67 -29.58
N LYS A 59 15.37 -5.55 -30.26
CA LYS A 59 16.29 -4.41 -30.34
C LYS A 59 15.83 -3.34 -29.36
N CYS A 60 16.64 -3.03 -28.35
CA CYS A 60 16.39 -1.94 -27.41
C CYS A 60 17.50 -0.90 -27.57
N LYS A 61 17.17 0.22 -28.22
CA LYS A 61 18.15 1.25 -28.60
C LYS A 61 19.39 0.64 -29.27
N GLN A 62 20.56 0.72 -28.63
CA GLN A 62 21.86 0.22 -29.11
C GLN A 62 22.17 -1.24 -28.76
N LYS A 63 21.29 -1.95 -28.05
CA LYS A 63 21.49 -3.36 -27.66
C LYS A 63 20.47 -4.26 -28.36
N GLU A 64 20.88 -5.51 -28.58
CA GLU A 64 20.06 -6.55 -29.20
C GLU A 64 20.09 -7.81 -28.34
N TRP A 65 18.94 -8.47 -28.21
CA TRP A 65 18.79 -9.76 -27.53
C TRP A 65 18.16 -10.79 -28.45
N LYS A 66 18.73 -11.99 -28.46
CA LYS A 66 18.14 -13.17 -29.09
C LYS A 66 17.36 -13.93 -28.03
N LEU A 67 16.04 -13.92 -28.13
CA LEU A 67 15.11 -14.40 -27.11
C LEU A 67 14.13 -15.43 -27.68
N HIS A 68 13.38 -16.06 -26.79
CA HIS A 68 12.42 -17.11 -27.08
C HIS A 68 11.00 -16.56 -26.90
N ARG A 69 10.20 -16.57 -27.98
CA ARG A 69 8.82 -16.08 -27.97
C ARG A 69 7.98 -16.77 -26.90
N ALA A 70 8.09 -18.10 -26.80
CA ALA A 70 7.33 -18.89 -25.84
C ALA A 70 7.61 -18.47 -24.38
N ILE A 71 8.88 -18.21 -24.04
CA ILE A 71 9.27 -17.81 -22.69
C ILE A 71 8.77 -16.38 -22.40
N LEU A 72 8.95 -15.45 -23.35
CA LEU A 72 8.47 -14.07 -23.18
C LEU A 72 6.95 -13.97 -23.03
N CYS A 73 6.18 -14.65 -23.88
CA CYS A 73 4.71 -14.65 -23.79
C CYS A 73 4.20 -15.27 -22.49
N MET A 74 4.91 -16.25 -21.93
CA MET A 74 4.57 -16.85 -20.65
C MET A 74 4.86 -15.92 -19.47
N GLY A 75 5.97 -15.18 -19.52
CA GLY A 75 6.39 -14.25 -18.45
C GLY A 75 5.70 -12.89 -18.49
N SER A 76 5.13 -12.48 -19.62
CA SER A 76 4.64 -11.12 -19.84
C SER A 76 3.41 -11.07 -20.75
N LYS A 77 2.33 -10.46 -20.26
CA LYS A 77 1.13 -10.21 -21.05
C LYS A 77 1.34 -9.16 -22.14
N TRP A 78 2.30 -8.26 -21.96
CA TRP A 78 2.71 -7.32 -22.99
C TRP A 78 3.29 -8.06 -24.20
N PHE A 79 4.25 -8.96 -23.97
CA PHE A 79 4.86 -9.76 -25.04
C PHE A 79 3.86 -10.72 -25.68
N GLU A 80 2.98 -11.34 -24.90
CA GLU A 80 1.90 -12.17 -25.44
C GLU A 80 1.08 -11.38 -26.47
N LYS A 81 0.61 -10.19 -26.13
CA LYS A 81 -0.17 -9.34 -27.06
C LYS A 81 0.64 -8.89 -28.27
N ALA A 82 1.89 -8.47 -28.07
CA ALA A 82 2.76 -7.98 -29.15
C ALA A 82 3.08 -9.08 -30.17
N LEU A 83 3.28 -10.32 -29.71
CA LEU A 83 3.74 -11.44 -30.54
C LEU A 83 2.62 -12.34 -31.07
N THR A 84 1.40 -12.24 -30.54
CA THR A 84 0.25 -13.05 -31.00
C THR A 84 -0.85 -12.23 -31.69
N GLY A 85 -0.76 -10.90 -31.64
CA GLY A 85 -1.70 -10.02 -32.33
C GLY A 85 -1.47 -9.92 -33.85
N ASP A 86 -2.25 -9.06 -34.50
CA ASP A 86 -2.14 -8.80 -35.95
C ASP A 86 -1.03 -7.80 -36.33
N PHE A 87 -0.21 -7.38 -35.37
CA PHE A 87 0.85 -6.39 -35.56
C PHE A 87 2.04 -6.97 -36.35
N MET A 88 2.88 -6.09 -36.93
CA MET A 88 4.00 -6.52 -37.78
C MET A 88 5.01 -7.38 -37.01
N GLU A 89 5.16 -7.11 -35.72
CA GLU A 89 6.01 -7.81 -34.76
C GLU A 89 5.68 -9.30 -34.66
N ALA A 90 4.39 -9.66 -34.79
CA ALA A 90 3.96 -11.05 -34.81
C ALA A 90 4.42 -11.80 -36.07
N ARG A 91 4.76 -11.07 -37.13
CA ARG A 91 5.16 -11.61 -38.45
C ARG A 91 6.66 -11.47 -38.74
N SER A 92 7.35 -10.49 -38.16
CA SER A 92 8.76 -10.18 -38.45
C SER A 92 9.76 -10.94 -37.59
N ASN A 93 9.32 -11.63 -36.52
CA ASN A 93 10.19 -12.20 -35.49
C ASN A 93 11.20 -11.16 -34.94
N GLU A 94 10.85 -9.88 -34.98
CA GLU A 94 11.66 -8.77 -34.52
C GLU A 94 10.79 -7.73 -33.80
N ILE A 95 11.19 -7.32 -32.60
CA ILE A 95 10.58 -6.21 -31.84
C ILE A 95 11.63 -5.11 -31.68
N THR A 96 11.23 -3.86 -31.89
CA THR A 96 12.08 -2.70 -31.58
C THR A 96 11.46 -1.85 -30.47
N LEU A 97 12.20 -1.69 -29.37
CA LEU A 97 11.85 -0.87 -28.21
C LEU A 97 12.62 0.44 -28.26
N HIS A 98 11.96 1.52 -28.66
CA HIS A 98 12.59 2.85 -28.80
C HIS A 98 12.67 3.63 -27.49
N GLU A 99 11.65 3.51 -26.65
CA GLU A 99 11.47 4.32 -25.44
C GLU A 99 11.96 3.62 -24.16
N VAL A 100 12.32 2.34 -24.26
CA VAL A 100 12.76 1.54 -23.12
C VAL A 100 14.28 1.64 -22.97
N ASP A 101 14.74 1.79 -21.74
CA ASP A 101 16.17 1.75 -21.47
C ASP A 101 16.76 0.33 -21.56
N PRO A 102 17.95 0.13 -22.18
CA PRO A 102 18.55 -1.19 -22.29
C PRO A 102 18.84 -1.88 -20.95
N GLU A 103 19.15 -1.14 -19.88
CA GLU A 103 19.36 -1.71 -18.55
C GLU A 103 18.05 -2.15 -17.91
N LEU A 104 17.01 -1.34 -18.07
CA LEU A 104 15.64 -1.66 -17.69
C LEU A 104 15.19 -2.96 -18.37
N PHE A 105 15.36 -3.03 -19.70
CA PHE A 105 14.96 -4.21 -20.46
C PHE A 105 15.77 -5.45 -20.06
N SER A 106 17.08 -5.29 -19.80
CA SER A 106 17.91 -6.38 -19.27
C SER A 106 17.35 -6.95 -17.96
N TRP A 107 16.94 -6.10 -17.02
CA TRP A 107 16.34 -6.52 -15.75
C TRP A 107 15.04 -7.32 -15.97
N VAL A 108 14.17 -6.84 -16.86
CA VAL A 108 12.91 -7.51 -17.22
C VAL A 108 13.15 -8.89 -17.82
N VAL A 109 14.09 -9.00 -18.75
CA VAL A 109 14.41 -10.27 -19.41
C VAL A 109 15.01 -11.26 -18.40
N ASN A 110 15.91 -10.81 -17.52
CA ASN A 110 16.43 -11.67 -16.44
C ASN A 110 15.30 -12.26 -15.58
N TYR A 111 14.32 -11.43 -15.18
CA TYR A 111 13.16 -11.91 -14.44
C TYR A 111 12.36 -12.98 -15.20
N ILE A 112 12.03 -12.71 -16.47
CA ILE A 112 11.20 -13.62 -17.29
C ILE A 112 11.87 -14.98 -17.47
N TYR A 113 13.20 -15.03 -17.56
CA TYR A 113 13.95 -16.28 -17.69
C TYR A 113 14.22 -17.00 -16.37
N GLY A 114 13.60 -16.54 -15.28
CA GLY A 114 13.65 -17.20 -13.98
C GLY A 114 14.91 -16.88 -13.18
N ASN A 115 15.65 -15.83 -13.54
CA ASN A 115 16.75 -15.35 -12.70
C ASN A 115 16.19 -14.68 -11.46
N GLU A 116 16.86 -14.88 -10.34
CA GLU A 116 16.55 -14.16 -9.11
C GLU A 116 16.79 -12.67 -9.34
N VAL A 117 15.75 -11.85 -9.14
CA VAL A 117 15.86 -10.40 -9.19
C VAL A 117 15.82 -9.85 -7.78
N THR A 118 16.86 -9.10 -7.43
CA THR A 118 16.89 -8.35 -6.17
C THR A 118 15.94 -7.17 -6.30
N LEU A 119 14.99 -7.07 -5.36
CA LEU A 119 14.11 -5.92 -5.25
C LEU A 119 14.74 -4.87 -4.33
N GLY A 120 14.62 -3.59 -4.72
CA GLY A 120 15.15 -2.46 -3.98
C GLY A 120 16.65 -2.26 -4.13
N SER A 121 17.25 -1.60 -3.14
CA SER A 121 18.68 -1.29 -3.06
C SER A 121 19.27 -1.76 -1.73
N GLU A 122 20.59 -1.84 -1.63
CA GLU A 122 21.28 -2.15 -0.37
C GLU A 122 21.14 -1.02 0.67
N ASP A 123 20.93 0.20 0.18
CA ASP A 123 20.74 1.38 0.99
C ASP A 123 19.26 1.55 1.35
N ALA A 124 18.95 1.46 2.65
CA ALA A 124 17.60 1.61 3.18
C ALA A 124 16.96 2.96 2.80
N ASN A 125 17.74 4.03 2.62
CA ASN A 125 17.23 5.35 2.23
C ASN A 125 16.62 5.35 0.83
N THR A 126 17.20 4.57 -0.08
CA THR A 126 16.77 4.52 -1.49
C THR A 126 15.92 3.30 -1.83
N PHE A 127 15.71 2.39 -0.88
CA PHE A 127 15.03 1.11 -1.10
C PHE A 127 13.63 1.29 -1.71
N ALA A 128 12.76 2.08 -1.07
CA ALA A 128 11.38 2.28 -1.55
C ALA A 128 11.34 2.89 -2.96
N LEU A 129 12.26 3.83 -3.26
CA LEU A 129 12.40 4.43 -4.58
C LEU A 129 12.76 3.40 -5.64
N GLU A 130 13.76 2.55 -5.39
CA GLU A 130 14.16 1.55 -6.37
C GLU A 130 13.09 0.46 -6.56
N VAL A 131 12.41 0.03 -5.49
CA VAL A 131 11.29 -0.91 -5.64
C VAL A 131 10.14 -0.30 -6.45
N ILE A 132 9.81 0.99 -6.24
CA ILE A 132 8.79 1.68 -7.04
C ILE A 132 9.22 1.81 -8.50
N ARG A 133 10.49 2.11 -8.78
CA ARG A 133 11.02 2.09 -10.15
C ARG A 133 10.88 0.71 -10.76
N GLN A 134 11.27 -0.34 -10.06
CA GLN A 134 11.10 -1.72 -10.50
C GLN A 134 9.64 -2.09 -10.75
N TRP A 135 8.72 -1.57 -9.94
CA TRP A 135 7.28 -1.67 -10.18
C TRP A 135 6.84 -1.01 -11.48
N LYS A 136 7.27 0.23 -11.77
CA LYS A 136 6.96 0.89 -13.05
C LYS A 136 7.43 0.05 -14.25
N ARG A 137 8.60 -0.59 -14.13
CA ARG A 137 9.14 -1.51 -15.15
C ARG A 137 8.24 -2.74 -15.30
N ALA A 138 7.84 -3.33 -14.19
CA ALA A 138 6.98 -4.51 -14.15
C ALA A 138 5.57 -4.24 -14.70
N ASP A 139 4.99 -3.08 -14.38
CA ASP A 139 3.69 -2.63 -14.85
C ASP A 139 3.70 -2.40 -16.37
N TYR A 140 4.73 -1.72 -16.89
CA TYR A 140 4.87 -1.48 -18.33
C TYR A 140 4.86 -2.79 -19.15
N PHE A 141 5.63 -3.80 -18.72
CA PHE A 141 5.68 -5.09 -19.38
C PHE A 141 4.62 -6.09 -18.90
N VAL A 142 3.76 -5.70 -17.95
CA VAL A 142 2.72 -6.56 -17.35
C VAL A 142 3.31 -7.93 -16.96
N LEU A 143 4.31 -7.89 -16.07
CA LEU A 143 5.05 -9.07 -15.62
C LEU A 143 4.25 -9.88 -14.60
N ASN A 144 4.03 -11.16 -14.90
CA ASN A 144 3.24 -12.05 -14.04
C ASN A 144 3.98 -12.29 -12.70
N ASN A 145 3.24 -12.41 -11.60
CA ASN A 145 3.74 -12.73 -10.24
C ASN A 145 4.72 -11.72 -9.60
N LEU A 146 5.21 -10.73 -10.34
CA LEU A 146 6.15 -9.74 -9.82
C LEU A 146 5.48 -8.65 -8.99
N GLU A 147 4.24 -8.26 -9.34
CA GLU A 147 3.47 -7.27 -8.59
C GLU A 147 3.28 -7.67 -7.12
N ASP A 148 3.03 -8.96 -6.87
CA ASP A 148 2.87 -9.50 -5.52
C ASP A 148 4.18 -9.50 -4.74
N ASN A 149 5.30 -9.83 -5.39
CA ASN A 149 6.64 -9.77 -4.79
C ASN A 149 7.02 -8.32 -4.43
N ILE A 150 6.75 -7.39 -5.34
CA ILE A 150 6.97 -5.95 -5.14
C ILE A 150 6.12 -5.42 -3.98
N ARG A 151 4.83 -5.78 -3.95
CA ARG A 151 3.94 -5.40 -2.85
C ARG A 151 4.46 -5.91 -1.52
N THR A 152 4.92 -7.16 -1.47
CA THR A 152 5.49 -7.78 -0.27
C THR A 152 6.74 -7.04 0.17
N ALA A 153 7.70 -6.83 -0.75
CA ALA A 153 8.95 -6.12 -0.46
C ALA A 153 8.72 -4.70 0.08
N LEU A 154 7.80 -3.93 -0.53
CA LEU A 154 7.43 -2.59 -0.04
C LEU A 154 6.75 -2.65 1.34
N CYS A 155 5.82 -3.60 1.54
CA CYS A 155 5.14 -3.75 2.83
C CYS A 155 6.12 -4.11 3.94
N ASP A 156 7.03 -5.05 3.70
CA ASP A 156 8.02 -5.49 4.67
C ASP A 156 8.97 -4.33 5.02
N HIS A 157 9.48 -3.62 4.02
CA HIS A 157 10.30 -2.44 4.24
C HIS A 157 9.57 -1.38 5.07
N PHE A 158 8.35 -1.03 4.70
CA PHE A 158 7.55 -0.05 5.45
C PHE A 158 7.14 -0.53 6.84
N HIS A 159 7.02 -1.83 7.05
CA HIS A 159 6.81 -2.41 8.37
C HIS A 159 8.02 -2.16 9.27
N GLU A 160 9.22 -2.47 8.79
CA GLU A 160 10.48 -2.23 9.50
C GLU A 160 10.70 -0.75 9.79
N ILE A 161 10.50 0.12 8.80
CA ILE A 161 10.60 1.58 8.99
C ILE A 161 9.56 2.07 10.01
N GLY A 162 8.36 1.50 10.01
CA GLY A 162 7.35 1.78 11.02
C GLY A 162 7.85 1.46 12.44
N HIS A 163 8.51 0.32 12.65
CA HIS A 163 9.11 -0.02 13.93
C HIS A 163 10.25 0.93 14.33
N VAL A 164 11.08 1.37 13.38
CA VAL A 164 12.11 2.38 13.64
C VAL A 164 11.49 3.68 14.16
N VAL A 165 10.40 4.15 13.54
CA VAL A 165 9.67 5.34 13.99
C VAL A 165 9.14 5.17 15.42
N GLN A 166 8.52 4.01 15.72
CA GLN A 166 8.04 3.73 17.08
C GLN A 166 9.18 3.73 18.09
N TRP A 167 10.28 3.06 17.75
CA TRP A 167 11.44 2.92 18.62
C TRP A 167 12.06 4.28 18.97
N ARG A 168 12.32 5.14 17.97
CA ARG A 168 12.84 6.50 18.19
C ARG A 168 11.89 7.34 19.05
N LYS A 169 10.57 7.26 18.81
CA LYS A 169 9.58 7.97 19.63
C LYS A 169 9.53 7.50 21.08
N LEU A 170 9.71 6.21 21.34
CA LEU A 170 9.78 5.68 22.71
C LEU A 170 11.04 6.12 23.47
N GLN A 171 12.09 6.51 22.75
CA GLN A 171 13.33 7.01 23.32
C GLN A 171 13.31 8.51 23.64
N ASP A 172 12.17 9.19 23.40
CA ASP A 172 11.98 10.64 23.60
C ASP A 172 13.03 11.48 22.85
N GLU A 173 13.52 10.97 21.72
CA GLU A 173 14.40 11.73 20.84
C GLU A 173 13.59 12.87 20.19
N GLU A 174 14.03 14.10 20.45
CA GLU A 174 13.41 15.33 19.92
C GLU A 174 13.61 15.46 18.39
N THR A 175 14.50 14.65 17.82
CA THR A 175 14.78 14.56 16.39
C THR A 175 13.63 13.92 15.62
N ASP A 176 13.61 14.21 14.31
CA ASP A 176 12.69 13.58 13.38
C ASP A 176 12.80 12.06 13.42
N ALA A 177 11.63 11.42 13.28
CA ALA A 177 11.54 9.96 13.41
C ALA A 177 12.15 9.24 12.20
N LEU A 178 12.30 9.94 11.07
CA LEU A 178 12.92 9.48 9.85
C LEU A 178 13.99 10.47 9.40
N ASP A 179 15.04 9.94 8.79
CA ASP A 179 16.16 10.74 8.31
C ASP A 179 15.77 11.54 7.04
N GLU A 180 16.33 12.74 6.86
CA GLU A 180 16.00 13.65 5.74
C GLU A 180 16.24 12.98 4.37
N ASP A 181 17.33 12.22 4.24
CA ASP A 181 17.67 11.47 3.01
C ASP A 181 16.61 10.41 2.65
N TYR A 182 16.07 9.73 3.67
CA TYR A 182 14.98 8.76 3.49
C TYR A 182 13.70 9.47 3.07
N LEU A 183 13.33 10.58 3.75
CA LEU A 183 12.12 11.34 3.43
C LEU A 183 12.16 11.92 2.03
N SER A 184 13.31 12.46 1.60
CA SER A 184 13.54 12.97 0.25
C SER A 184 13.38 11.86 -0.80
N SER A 185 14.01 10.71 -0.57
CA SER A 185 13.92 9.55 -1.46
C SER A 185 12.50 8.97 -1.52
N LEU A 186 11.79 8.92 -0.39
CA LEU A 186 10.40 8.50 -0.32
C LEU A 186 9.48 9.48 -1.07
N ALA A 187 9.67 10.79 -0.90
CA ALA A 187 8.91 11.81 -1.62
C ALA A 187 9.07 11.64 -3.14
N GLN A 188 10.30 11.46 -3.61
CA GLN A 188 10.58 11.16 -5.02
C GLN A 188 9.90 9.87 -5.47
N ALA A 189 9.94 8.81 -4.65
CA ALA A 189 9.30 7.54 -4.97
C ALA A 189 7.79 7.71 -5.16
N MET A 190 7.15 8.49 -4.30
CA MET A 190 5.72 8.79 -4.41
C MET A 190 5.42 9.60 -5.67
N GLU A 191 6.23 10.62 -5.99
CA GLU A 191 6.08 11.37 -7.25
C GLU A 191 6.17 10.46 -8.48
N GLU A 192 7.17 9.57 -8.53
CA GLU A 192 7.34 8.64 -9.64
C GLU A 192 6.19 7.62 -9.73
N ALA A 193 5.63 7.18 -8.59
CA ALA A 193 4.52 6.24 -8.55
C ALA A 193 3.20 6.83 -9.06
N PHE A 194 2.93 8.10 -8.76
CA PHE A 194 1.66 8.77 -9.07
C PHE A 194 1.72 9.65 -10.34
N GLU A 195 2.87 9.75 -10.99
CA GLU A 195 3.10 10.60 -12.18
C GLU A 195 2.09 10.34 -13.32
N HIS A 196 1.74 9.08 -13.58
CA HIS A 196 0.93 8.68 -14.75
C HIS A 196 -0.30 7.84 -14.38
N SER A 197 -0.44 7.46 -13.11
CA SER A 197 -1.60 6.72 -12.62
C SER A 197 -2.18 7.42 -11.40
N SER A 198 -3.43 7.85 -11.53
CA SER A 198 -4.20 8.42 -10.43
C SER A 198 -4.49 7.41 -9.30
N ARG A 199 -4.21 6.11 -9.52
CA ARG A 199 -4.51 5.02 -8.59
C ARG A 199 -3.45 3.93 -8.68
N CYS A 200 -2.53 3.89 -7.72
CA CYS A 200 -1.55 2.82 -7.57
C CYS A 200 -1.84 2.03 -6.30
N SER A 201 -2.64 0.96 -6.41
CA SER A 201 -3.10 0.23 -5.22
C SER A 201 -1.96 -0.43 -4.43
N VAL A 202 -0.92 -0.91 -5.12
CA VAL A 202 0.27 -1.51 -4.51
C VAL A 202 0.99 -0.52 -3.60
N VAL A 203 1.29 0.67 -4.11
CA VAL A 203 1.99 1.71 -3.35
C VAL A 203 1.09 2.28 -2.26
N GLU A 204 -0.20 2.51 -2.55
CA GLU A 204 -1.18 2.96 -1.56
C GLU A 204 -1.32 1.99 -0.37
N ASP A 205 -1.42 0.67 -0.63
CA ASP A 205 -1.56 -0.35 0.40
C ASP A 205 -0.26 -0.49 1.20
N ALA A 206 0.90 -0.48 0.54
CA ALA A 206 2.19 -0.55 1.22
C ALA A 206 2.43 0.69 2.10
N PHE A 207 2.13 1.90 1.61
CA PHE A 207 2.27 3.11 2.42
C PHE A 207 1.31 3.10 3.62
N ALA A 208 0.10 2.55 3.47
CA ALA A 208 -0.78 2.35 4.63
C ALA A 208 -0.14 1.43 5.69
N THR A 209 0.67 0.44 5.29
CA THR A 209 1.47 -0.38 6.21
C THR A 209 2.50 0.44 6.99
N LEU A 210 3.17 1.43 6.37
CA LEU A 210 4.08 2.36 7.08
C LEU A 210 3.33 3.11 8.19
N VAL A 211 2.18 3.67 7.85
CA VAL A 211 1.39 4.47 8.80
C VAL A 211 0.89 3.59 9.96
N LYS A 212 0.41 2.37 9.68
CA LYS A 212 -0.02 1.43 10.72
C LYS A 212 1.14 0.95 11.59
N SER A 213 2.22 0.53 10.95
CA SER A 213 3.37 -0.08 11.63
C SER A 213 4.14 0.96 12.45
N SER A 214 4.04 2.24 12.10
CA SER A 214 4.52 3.34 12.95
C SER A 214 3.57 3.72 14.09
N SER A 215 2.47 3.00 14.31
CA SER A 215 1.40 3.42 15.24
C SER A 215 0.95 4.87 15.01
N TRP A 216 0.85 5.27 13.73
CA TRP A 216 0.43 6.61 13.30
C TRP A 216 1.41 7.74 13.61
N TRP A 217 2.53 7.46 14.29
CA TRP A 217 3.53 8.46 14.67
C TRP A 217 4.23 9.09 13.47
N VAL A 218 4.32 8.37 12.35
CA VAL A 218 4.91 8.89 11.11
C VAL A 218 4.13 10.09 10.54
N LEU A 219 2.85 10.24 10.90
CA LEU A 219 2.03 11.38 10.50
C LEU A 219 2.41 12.70 11.18
N ALA A 220 3.30 12.67 12.19
CA ALA A 220 3.84 13.88 12.78
C ALA A 220 4.91 14.55 11.90
N GLN A 221 5.38 13.88 10.84
CA GLN A 221 6.37 14.40 9.90
C GLN A 221 5.66 15.21 8.80
N GLU A 222 6.14 16.43 8.54
CA GLU A 222 5.49 17.37 7.60
C GLU A 222 5.52 16.83 6.17
N GLU A 223 6.63 16.23 5.75
CA GLU A 223 6.84 15.65 4.43
C GLU A 223 5.84 14.52 4.17
N VAL A 224 5.63 13.66 5.16
CA VAL A 224 4.70 12.51 5.07
C VAL A 224 3.26 13.01 4.93
N THR A 225 2.88 14.03 5.71
CA THR A 225 1.53 14.62 5.62
C THR A 225 1.32 15.32 4.28
N SER A 226 2.33 16.06 3.79
CA SER A 226 2.32 16.69 2.48
C SER A 226 2.11 15.67 1.34
N MET A 227 2.76 14.50 1.41
CA MET A 227 2.52 13.40 0.47
C MET A 227 1.06 12.91 0.50
N ILE A 228 0.48 12.74 1.68
CA ILE A 228 -0.92 12.29 1.84
C ILE A 228 -1.91 13.31 1.27
N GLU A 229 -1.68 14.60 1.51
CA GLU A 229 -2.51 15.68 1.00
C GLU A 229 -2.44 15.78 -0.53
N LYS A 230 -1.26 15.55 -1.11
CA LYS A 230 -1.02 15.58 -2.56
C LYS A 230 -1.78 14.48 -3.31
N TYR A 231 -2.03 13.32 -2.69
CA TYR A 231 -2.60 12.14 -3.36
C TYR A 231 -3.91 11.63 -2.71
N PRO A 232 -5.10 11.95 -3.27
CA PRO A 232 -6.39 11.58 -2.67
C PRO A 232 -6.64 10.06 -2.51
N GLY A 233 -6.11 9.24 -3.41
CA GLY A 233 -6.19 7.77 -3.33
C GLY A 233 -5.46 7.23 -2.09
N LEU A 234 -4.29 7.80 -1.82
CA LEU A 234 -3.49 7.51 -0.64
C LEU A 234 -4.20 7.92 0.65
N ALA A 235 -4.70 9.16 0.72
CA ALA A 235 -5.48 9.64 1.87
C ALA A 235 -6.67 8.72 2.17
N THR A 236 -7.37 8.26 1.14
CA THR A 236 -8.48 7.32 1.28
C THR A 236 -8.04 5.98 1.91
N LYS A 237 -6.88 5.46 1.52
CA LYS A 237 -6.34 4.20 2.04
C LYS A 237 -5.86 4.34 3.47
N VAL A 238 -5.20 5.44 3.81
CA VAL A 238 -4.78 5.79 5.18
C VAL A 238 -6.00 5.96 6.11
N ILE A 239 -7.04 6.67 5.66
CA ILE A 239 -8.28 6.84 6.46
C ILE A 239 -9.02 5.51 6.63
N ARG A 240 -9.13 4.70 5.57
CA ARG A 240 -9.77 3.38 5.68
C ARG A 240 -8.99 2.47 6.63
N SER A 241 -7.67 2.57 6.60
CA SER A 241 -6.75 1.91 7.51
C SER A 241 -7.06 2.29 8.98
N LEU A 242 -7.21 3.60 9.29
CA LEU A 242 -7.65 4.10 10.61
C LEU A 242 -8.99 3.50 11.02
N MET A 243 -9.97 3.58 10.12
CA MET A 243 -11.34 3.19 10.41
C MET A 243 -11.44 1.71 10.80
N LYS A 244 -10.65 0.86 10.15
CA LYS A 244 -10.58 -0.58 10.44
C LYS A 244 -9.92 -0.84 11.80
N ASP A 245 -8.76 -0.25 12.06
CA ASP A 245 -7.97 -0.54 13.26
C ASP A 245 -8.68 -0.07 14.54
N PHE A 246 -9.39 1.07 14.48
CA PHE A 246 -10.22 1.57 15.59
C PHE A 246 -11.64 0.98 15.63
N ARG A 247 -11.98 0.05 14.72
CA ARG A 247 -13.35 -0.45 14.49
C ARG A 247 -14.40 0.67 14.42
N LEU A 248 -14.01 1.82 13.87
CA LEU A 248 -14.90 2.98 13.70
C LEU A 248 -16.08 2.63 12.80
N GLU A 249 -15.95 1.64 11.90
CA GLU A 249 -17.05 1.13 11.09
C GLU A 249 -18.19 0.53 11.94
N GLU A 250 -17.86 -0.11 13.07
CA GLU A 250 -18.85 -0.58 14.04
C GLU A 250 -19.45 0.61 14.79
N LEU A 251 -18.60 1.55 15.21
CA LEU A 251 -19.02 2.76 15.91
C LEU A 251 -19.98 3.62 15.06
N ILE A 252 -19.77 3.71 13.75
CA ILE A 252 -20.61 4.44 12.80
C ILE A 252 -21.99 3.78 12.65
N LYS A 253 -22.09 2.46 12.74
CA LYS A 253 -23.40 1.77 12.75
C LYS A 253 -24.21 2.13 14.00
N ASP A 254 -23.51 2.41 15.10
CA ASP A 254 -24.11 2.84 16.36
C ASP A 254 -24.37 4.36 16.40
N VAL A 255 -23.80 5.14 15.47
CA VAL A 255 -24.15 6.56 15.32
C VAL A 255 -25.61 6.63 14.87
N PRO A 256 -26.49 7.34 15.61
CA PRO A 256 -27.90 7.38 15.26
C PRO A 256 -28.09 7.91 13.84
N HIS A 257 -28.62 7.07 12.95
CA HIS A 257 -29.07 7.50 11.63
C HIS A 257 -29.98 8.73 11.76
N ARG A 258 -29.84 9.67 10.81
CA ARG A 258 -30.67 10.87 10.70
C ARG A 258 -32.12 10.58 11.06
N CYS A 259 -32.71 11.41 11.91
CA CYS A 259 -34.13 11.36 12.25
C CYS A 259 -34.94 11.25 10.95
N ALA A 260 -35.73 10.18 10.82
CA ALA A 260 -36.38 9.76 9.58
C ALA A 260 -37.57 10.66 9.19
N GLY A 261 -37.34 11.97 9.07
CA GLY A 261 -38.28 12.92 8.50
C GLY A 261 -39.57 13.18 9.28
N THR A 262 -39.83 12.52 10.41
CA THR A 262 -40.97 12.87 11.26
C THR A 262 -40.66 14.20 11.96
N PRO A 263 -41.54 15.23 11.89
CA PRO A 263 -41.30 16.50 12.56
C PRO A 263 -41.11 16.27 14.06
N CYS A 264 -39.92 16.57 14.56
CA CYS A 264 -39.60 16.49 15.98
C CYS A 264 -40.54 17.42 16.76
N VAL A 265 -41.57 16.86 17.39
CA VAL A 265 -42.43 17.61 18.31
C VAL A 265 -41.60 17.91 19.56
N LYS A 266 -41.34 19.20 19.82
CA LYS A 266 -40.71 19.64 21.07
C LYS A 266 -41.55 19.16 22.24
N LEU A 267 -41.01 18.30 23.10
CA LEU A 267 -41.62 18.01 24.39
C LEU A 267 -41.55 19.28 25.25
N GLY A 268 -42.73 19.85 25.53
CA GLY A 268 -42.99 20.75 26.65
C GLY A 268 -42.25 22.09 26.67
N SER A 269 -42.80 23.10 25.99
CA SER A 269 -42.82 24.41 26.64
C SER A 269 -43.93 24.33 27.70
N GLN A 270 -43.56 24.20 28.97
CA GLN A 270 -44.52 24.51 30.02
C GLN A 270 -44.97 25.96 29.82
N GLN A 271 -46.29 26.12 29.85
CA GLN A 271 -46.99 27.37 29.68
C GLN A 271 -46.38 28.48 30.55
N LEU A 272 -45.78 29.49 29.92
CA LEU A 272 -45.78 30.84 30.47
C LEU A 272 -47.00 31.55 29.87
N GLN A 273 -48.11 31.51 30.61
CA GLN A 273 -49.29 32.29 30.30
C GLN A 273 -49.00 33.78 30.59
N THR A 274 -49.46 34.61 29.64
CA THR A 274 -49.91 36.01 29.77
C THR A 274 -48.89 37.06 30.25
N GLN A 275 -48.47 37.93 29.34
CA GLN A 275 -49.07 39.28 29.19
C GLN A 275 -48.54 39.93 27.91
N ALA A 276 -49.47 40.40 27.09
CA ALA A 276 -49.21 41.20 25.91
C ALA A 276 -48.89 42.63 26.32
N HIS A 277 -47.76 43.19 25.88
CA HIS A 277 -47.61 44.62 25.59
C HIS A 277 -46.50 44.86 24.55
N SER A 278 -46.91 45.53 23.46
CA SER A 278 -46.15 46.35 22.49
C SER A 278 -44.94 45.76 21.74
N MET A 279 -45.14 45.54 20.44
CA MET A 279 -44.16 45.75 19.34
C MET A 279 -43.81 47.25 19.19
N PRO A 280 -42.68 47.67 18.57
CA PRO A 280 -42.22 47.27 17.22
C PRO A 280 -40.68 47.01 17.17
N THR A 281 -40.04 46.42 16.15
CA THR A 281 -40.14 46.55 14.70
C THR A 281 -39.57 45.28 14.03
N ALA A 282 -40.17 44.90 12.90
CA ALA A 282 -39.60 43.93 11.99
C ALA A 282 -38.63 44.62 11.03
N GLN A 283 -37.40 44.11 10.91
CA GLN A 283 -36.61 44.18 9.67
C GLN A 283 -35.90 42.85 9.47
N THR A 284 -36.46 42.05 8.57
CA THR A 284 -35.87 40.88 7.93
C THR A 284 -34.85 41.29 6.88
N PHE A 285 -33.66 40.69 6.89
CA PHE A 285 -32.80 40.25 5.76
C PHE A 285 -31.48 39.77 6.39
N ALA A 286 -30.84 38.65 6.08
CA ALA A 286 -30.98 37.67 5.01
C ALA A 286 -30.42 36.31 5.48
N ALA A 287 -30.95 35.23 4.91
CA ALA A 287 -30.49 33.87 5.13
C ALA A 287 -29.03 33.65 4.67
N ARG A 288 -28.18 33.07 5.52
CA ARG A 288 -26.99 32.32 5.11
C ARG A 288 -26.75 31.09 6.01
N SER A 289 -26.65 29.94 5.36
CA SER A 289 -26.32 28.58 5.82
C SER A 289 -27.38 27.81 6.63
N PRO A 290 -27.96 26.71 6.09
CA PRO A 290 -28.86 25.81 6.83
C PRO A 290 -28.13 24.73 7.63
N TYR A 291 -26.80 24.69 7.62
CA TYR A 291 -26.04 23.72 8.40
C TYR A 291 -25.36 24.42 9.57
N ILE A 292 -25.72 23.95 10.77
CA ILE A 292 -25.11 24.23 12.07
C ILE A 292 -25.63 25.51 12.73
N THR A 293 -26.83 25.42 13.32
CA THR A 293 -27.19 26.22 14.50
C THR A 293 -27.51 25.29 15.67
N SER A 294 -26.50 25.15 16.52
CA SER A 294 -26.52 24.62 17.88
C SER A 294 -26.77 23.11 18.06
N VAL A 295 -25.71 22.44 18.51
CA VAL A 295 -25.70 21.12 19.17
C VAL A 295 -26.67 21.04 20.37
N LYS A 296 -27.15 22.18 20.87
CA LYS A 296 -28.13 22.26 21.97
C LYS A 296 -29.54 21.83 21.58
N THR A 297 -29.88 21.73 20.29
CA THR A 297 -31.26 21.40 19.86
C THR A 297 -31.56 19.90 19.78
N ILE A 298 -30.55 19.03 19.91
CA ILE A 298 -30.71 17.56 19.77
C ILE A 298 -31.27 16.91 21.04
N ALA A 299 -31.38 17.64 22.15
CA ALA A 299 -31.66 17.08 23.48
C ALA A 299 -33.15 16.92 23.86
N ASN A 300 -34.12 17.24 23.00
CA ASN A 300 -35.54 17.26 23.40
C ASN A 300 -36.45 16.27 22.66
N CYS A 301 -35.91 15.18 22.11
CA CYS A 301 -36.70 14.07 21.55
C CYS A 301 -36.56 12.82 22.44
N GLN A 302 -37.69 12.21 22.82
CA GLN A 302 -37.72 11.02 23.69
C GLN A 302 -36.85 9.87 23.15
N SER A 303 -36.90 9.64 21.84
CA SER A 303 -36.08 8.62 21.18
C SER A 303 -34.57 8.94 21.22
N CYS A 304 -34.18 10.22 21.15
CA CYS A 304 -32.79 10.63 21.29
C CYS A 304 -32.31 10.59 22.75
N HIS A 305 -33.20 10.87 23.70
CA HIS A 305 -32.91 10.82 25.14
C HIS A 305 -32.70 9.38 25.63
N GLU A 306 -33.59 8.45 25.28
CA GLU A 306 -33.46 7.03 25.62
C GLU A 306 -32.17 6.42 25.05
N LYS A 307 -31.77 6.82 23.84
CA LYS A 307 -30.52 6.41 23.19
C LYS A 307 -29.27 7.02 23.82
N LYS A 308 -29.32 8.27 24.27
CA LYS A 308 -28.23 8.89 25.05
C LYS A 308 -28.02 8.16 26.38
N VAL A 309 -29.11 7.82 27.07
CA VAL A 309 -29.06 7.04 28.32
C VAL A 309 -28.46 5.64 28.09
N ALA A 310 -28.75 4.99 26.96
CA ALA A 310 -28.12 3.72 26.60
C ALA A 310 -26.61 3.87 26.34
N LEU A 311 -26.19 4.90 25.59
CA LEU A 311 -24.78 5.18 25.29
C LEU A 311 -23.98 5.53 26.56
N ASP A 312 -24.55 6.33 27.46
CA ASP A 312 -23.92 6.70 28.74
C ASP A 312 -23.84 5.51 29.72
N ARG A 313 -24.70 4.49 29.57
CA ARG A 313 -24.58 3.21 30.30
C ARG A 313 -23.42 2.36 29.78
N MET A 314 -23.17 2.35 28.47
CA MET A 314 -22.07 1.59 27.87
C MET A 314 -20.69 2.18 28.21
N LYS A 315 -20.59 3.52 28.30
CA LYS A 315 -19.36 4.22 28.74
C LYS A 315 -18.95 3.94 30.19
N LYS A 316 -19.82 3.33 31.01
CA LYS A 316 -19.50 2.96 32.39
C LYS A 316 -18.94 1.53 32.53
N HIS A 317 -18.85 0.77 31.44
CA HIS A 317 -18.39 -0.62 31.42
C HIS A 317 -17.07 -0.83 30.64
N HIS A 318 -16.39 0.25 30.26
CA HIS A 318 -15.00 0.29 29.83
C HIS A 318 -14.20 1.15 30.81
#